data_AF-A0A497HZS4-F1
#
_entry.id   AF-A0A497HZS4-F1
#
_cell.length_a   1.000
_cell.length_b   1.000
_cell.length_c   1.000
_cell.angle_alpha   90.00
_cell.angle_beta   90.00
_cell.angle_gamma   90.00
#
_symmetry.space_group_name_H-M   'P 1'
#
loop_
_entity.id
_entity.type
_entity.pdbx_description
1 polymer ?
#
loop_
_entity_poly.entity_id
_entity_poly.type
_entity_poly.pdbx_seq_one_letter_code
_entity_poly.pdbx_strand_id
1 'polypeptide(L)'
;MSLEDFVLRIIGDHEKITKEDILEFCETSQGVINMTLYRLRKKGLIKSSMTKPAFYFLSEKGKKYYEDMLNRTFEFMSLSEKEILEKKEIIKEEFKREIRSQIILDNDLLEIFTVLPFCRGRCGRNRLGITAQFIGDCGRGKDMLHEIYKDIMDSKKVDCRDFFVDGKANLKELKTIVESYPDILFVDEIGVLFNSPRRAYQKYLDNKDFPIVFMGNPETEKIDIEMCSSFEEIIEHTSKSGKSISDRVNLWIYFPPLTLEEKKELPKIIFNKKDTNLGIISSYVQYAFRNYDPTWTTEAQEYFNLILENAEKLLNGERKTYYPGKKKKETPERYILRGKRGNLSEKWINLHSHIEGARFMISIMSIARGLAMRDLRNEILGRDVLKAIELKFDFLKKLYGSDYLIRDLTFGIENKKILEVHV
;
A
#
# COMPACT_ATOMS: atom_id res chain seq x y z
N MET A 1 14.60 12.32 -4.39
CA MET A 1 15.76 12.35 -5.32
C MET A 1 15.70 13.64 -6.13
N SER A 2 16.80 14.40 -6.28
CA SER A 2 16.78 15.64 -7.07
C SER A 2 16.72 15.34 -8.58
N LEU A 3 16.30 16.29 -9.42
CA LEU A 3 16.33 16.12 -10.87
C LEU A 3 17.76 15.88 -11.40
N GLU A 4 18.77 16.45 -10.74
CA GLU A 4 20.17 16.20 -11.07
C GLU A 4 20.57 14.75 -10.79
N ASP A 5 20.14 14.20 -9.65
CA ASP A 5 20.38 12.80 -9.28
C ASP A 5 19.61 11.83 -10.19
N PHE A 6 18.37 12.18 -10.58
CA PHE A 6 17.56 11.38 -11.49
C PHE A 6 18.15 11.32 -12.90
N VAL A 7 18.59 12.47 -13.45
CA VAL A 7 19.26 12.52 -14.74
C VAL A 7 20.62 11.82 -14.70
N LEU A 8 21.36 11.92 -13.59
CA LEU A 8 22.58 11.14 -13.37
C LEU A 8 22.31 9.64 -13.36
N ARG A 9 21.21 9.20 -12.74
CA ARG A 9 20.80 7.80 -12.71
C ARG A 9 20.49 7.28 -14.10
N ILE A 10 19.69 8.01 -14.88
CA ILE A 10 19.40 7.66 -16.28
C ILE A 10 20.70 7.53 -17.10
N ILE A 11 21.65 8.45 -16.94
CA ILE A 11 22.94 8.38 -17.64
C ILE A 11 23.84 7.25 -17.10
N GLY A 12 23.70 6.87 -15.83
CA GLY A 12 24.45 5.76 -15.23
C GLY A 12 23.91 4.39 -15.62
N ASP A 13 22.59 4.26 -15.69
CA ASP A 13 21.88 3.02 -16.05
C ASP A 13 22.02 2.71 -17.56
N HIS A 14 22.38 3.72 -18.38
CA HIS A 14 22.56 3.60 -19.83
C HIS A 14 23.98 4.03 -20.24
N GLU A 15 24.82 3.08 -20.67
CA GLU A 15 26.23 3.34 -21.04
C GLU A 15 26.41 4.49 -22.07
N LYS A 16 25.41 4.71 -22.92
CA LYS A 16 25.31 5.85 -23.85
C LYS A 16 23.85 6.25 -24.00
N ILE A 17 23.55 7.52 -23.73
CA ILE A 17 22.19 8.05 -23.84
C ILE A 17 22.16 9.43 -24.50
N THR A 18 21.16 9.73 -25.31
CA THR A 18 21.00 11.04 -25.95
C THR A 18 20.16 11.98 -25.09
N LYS A 19 20.14 13.27 -25.45
CA LYS A 19 19.29 14.25 -24.76
C LYS A 19 17.81 13.96 -25.01
N GLU A 20 17.47 13.53 -26.22
CA GLU A 20 16.11 13.15 -26.62
C GLU A 20 15.61 11.99 -25.75
N ASP A 21 16.44 10.98 -25.51
CA ASP A 21 16.11 9.88 -24.59
C ASP A 21 15.90 10.39 -23.16
N ILE A 22 16.80 11.25 -22.65
CA ILE A 22 16.66 11.85 -21.31
C ILE A 22 15.36 12.67 -21.19
N LEU A 23 14.97 13.38 -22.25
CA LEU A 23 13.72 14.13 -22.30
C LEU A 23 12.50 13.21 -22.27
N GLU A 24 12.57 12.07 -22.96
CA GLU A 24 11.53 11.05 -22.93
C GLU A 24 11.40 10.44 -21.53
N PHE A 25 12.52 10.12 -20.87
CA PHE A 25 12.51 9.61 -19.50
C PHE A 25 12.03 10.63 -18.45
N CYS A 26 12.35 11.91 -18.63
CA CYS A 26 12.05 12.93 -17.62
C CYS A 26 10.71 13.63 -17.82
N GLU A 27 10.05 13.46 -18.98
CA GLU A 27 8.78 14.12 -19.36
C GLU A 27 8.73 15.62 -19.01
N THR A 28 9.85 16.32 -19.15
CA THR A 28 10.01 17.72 -18.71
C THR A 28 10.46 18.64 -19.84
N SER A 29 10.46 19.94 -19.57
CA SER A 29 10.80 20.94 -20.60
C SER A 29 12.28 20.86 -21.00
N GLN A 30 12.53 21.12 -22.29
CA GLN A 30 13.87 21.10 -22.84
C GLN A 30 14.83 22.10 -22.19
N GLY A 31 14.31 23.26 -21.74
CA GLY A 31 15.09 24.25 -21.01
C GLY A 31 15.58 23.76 -19.65
N VAL A 32 14.75 22.99 -18.94
CA VAL A 32 15.10 22.41 -17.64
C VAL A 32 16.17 21.32 -17.81
N ILE A 33 16.02 20.40 -18.77
CA ILE A 33 17.05 19.39 -19.05
C ILE A 33 18.37 20.02 -19.49
N ASN A 34 18.35 21.06 -20.33
CA ASN A 34 19.56 21.77 -20.72
C ASN A 34 20.29 22.35 -19.51
N MET A 35 19.55 22.96 -18.57
CA MET A 35 20.13 23.51 -17.35
C MET A 35 20.68 22.42 -16.42
N THR A 36 19.96 21.31 -16.27
CA THR A 36 20.40 20.16 -15.48
C THR A 36 21.68 19.55 -16.05
N LEU A 37 21.72 19.27 -17.36
CA LEU A 37 22.92 18.75 -18.04
C LEU A 37 24.09 19.73 -17.95
N TYR A 38 23.84 21.03 -18.09
CA TYR A 38 24.86 22.06 -17.90
C TYR A 38 25.44 22.04 -16.47
N ARG A 39 24.60 21.97 -15.44
CA ARG A 39 25.05 21.90 -14.04
C ARG A 39 25.83 20.63 -13.75
N LEU A 40 25.37 19.48 -14.25
CA LEU A 40 26.04 18.19 -14.10
C LEU A 40 27.41 18.18 -14.79
N ARG A 41 27.52 18.78 -15.99
CA ARG A 41 28.81 18.98 -16.68
C ARG A 41 29.72 19.93 -15.91
N LYS A 42 29.18 21.04 -15.40
CA LYS A 42 29.95 22.02 -14.61
C LYS A 42 30.47 21.43 -13.30
N LYS A 43 29.70 20.55 -12.65
CA LYS A 43 30.13 19.75 -11.48
C LYS A 43 31.17 18.68 -11.84
N GLY A 44 31.40 18.45 -13.12
CA GLY A 44 32.31 17.44 -13.65
C GLY A 44 31.79 16.03 -13.45
N LEU A 45 30.47 15.82 -13.39
CA LEU A 45 29.87 14.51 -13.17
C LEU A 45 29.60 13.80 -14.50
N ILE A 46 29.18 14.51 -15.53
CA ILE A 46 28.91 13.93 -16.86
C ILE A 46 29.80 14.54 -17.94
N LYS A 47 30.03 13.78 -19.00
CA LYS A 47 30.69 14.21 -20.25
C LYS A 47 29.71 14.05 -21.41
N SER A 48 30.01 14.70 -22.54
CA SER A 48 29.24 14.54 -23.77
C SER A 48 30.17 14.27 -24.96
N SER A 49 29.71 13.50 -25.94
CA SER A 49 30.41 13.34 -27.22
C SER A 49 30.33 14.63 -28.05
N MET A 50 31.21 14.77 -29.04
CA MET A 50 31.17 15.87 -30.01
C MET A 50 30.31 15.55 -31.25
N THR A 51 29.58 14.44 -31.25
CA THR A 51 28.70 14.00 -32.35
C THR A 51 27.36 14.72 -32.31
N LYS A 52 26.63 14.71 -33.44
CA LYS A 52 25.20 15.07 -33.50
C LYS A 52 24.39 13.82 -33.91
N PRO A 53 23.50 13.29 -33.06
CA PRO A 53 23.20 13.74 -31.69
C PRO A 53 24.37 13.50 -30.71
N ALA A 54 24.39 14.30 -29.63
CA ALA A 54 25.40 14.19 -28.59
C ALA A 54 24.98 13.13 -27.57
N PHE A 55 25.89 12.22 -27.25
CA PHE A 55 25.71 11.20 -26.22
C PHE A 55 26.27 11.70 -24.90
N TYR A 56 25.56 11.44 -23.81
CA TYR A 56 25.97 11.73 -22.45
C TYR A 56 26.43 10.44 -21.77
N PHE A 57 27.49 10.57 -20.98
CA PHE A 57 28.08 9.46 -20.22
C PHE A 57 28.67 9.98 -18.91
N LEU A 58 28.74 9.10 -17.91
CA LEU A 58 29.37 9.42 -16.63
C LEU A 58 30.88 9.64 -16.84
N SER A 59 31.40 10.70 -16.23
CA SER A 59 32.85 10.86 -16.03
C SER A 59 33.34 9.94 -14.90
N GLU A 60 34.65 9.77 -14.69
CA GLU A 60 35.17 9.02 -13.53
C GLU A 60 34.65 9.57 -12.18
N LYS A 61 34.57 10.90 -12.04
CA LYS A 61 33.98 11.54 -10.86
C LYS A 61 32.47 11.29 -10.77
N GLY A 62 31.78 11.23 -11.91
CA GLY A 62 30.37 10.90 -12.00
C GLY A 62 30.06 9.45 -11.70
N LYS A 63 30.92 8.52 -12.12
CA LYS A 63 30.84 7.09 -11.78
C LYS A 63 30.97 6.92 -10.28
N LYS A 64 32.00 7.53 -9.67
CA LYS A 64 32.16 7.51 -8.21
C LYS A 64 30.97 8.15 -7.49
N TYR A 65 30.46 9.28 -7.98
CA TYR A 65 29.27 9.91 -7.39
C TYR A 65 28.00 9.06 -7.57
N TYR A 66 27.85 8.41 -8.73
CA TYR A 66 26.72 7.53 -9.03
C TYR A 66 26.80 6.25 -8.20
N GLU A 67 27.98 5.64 -8.07
CA GLU A 67 28.26 4.56 -7.13
C GLU A 67 28.01 5.02 -5.71
N ASP A 68 28.49 6.19 -5.28
CA ASP A 68 28.21 6.75 -3.95
C ASP A 68 26.73 7.07 -3.77
N MET A 69 25.99 7.43 -4.82
CA MET A 69 24.56 7.69 -4.79
C MET A 69 23.78 6.39 -4.67
N LEU A 70 24.14 5.36 -5.45
CA LEU A 70 23.66 4.00 -5.27
C LEU A 70 23.99 3.56 -3.84
N ASN A 71 25.24 3.69 -3.41
CA ASN A 71 25.76 3.29 -2.10
C ASN A 71 25.13 4.07 -0.94
N ARG A 72 24.79 5.35 -1.10
CA ARG A 72 24.01 6.14 -0.12
C ARG A 72 22.53 5.76 -0.11
N THR A 73 22.04 5.21 -1.21
CA THR A 73 20.77 4.48 -1.25
C THR A 73 20.92 3.06 -0.66
N PHE A 74 22.15 2.58 -0.44
CA PHE A 74 22.51 1.23 -0.01
C PHE A 74 23.38 1.18 1.27
N GLU A 75 23.44 2.24 2.08
CA GLU A 75 24.34 2.30 3.24
C GLU A 75 23.69 1.57 4.43
N PHE A 76 23.48 0.28 4.23
CA PHE A 76 22.67 -0.59 5.07
C PHE A 76 22.91 -2.04 4.61
N MET A 77 24.10 -2.57 4.91
CA MET A 77 24.52 -3.97 4.67
C MET A 77 23.85 -4.62 3.44
N SER A 78 24.37 -4.36 2.24
CA SER A 78 23.88 -5.01 1.02
C SER A 78 24.14 -6.52 1.11
N LEU A 79 23.13 -7.28 1.54
CA LEU A 79 23.16 -8.73 1.45
C LEU A 79 23.30 -9.12 -0.02
N SER A 80 24.14 -10.11 -0.30
CA SER A 80 24.18 -10.71 -1.63
C SER A 80 22.84 -11.37 -1.96
N GLU A 81 22.55 -11.54 -3.26
CA GLU A 81 21.36 -12.27 -3.73
C GLU A 81 21.22 -13.64 -3.06
N LYS A 82 22.33 -14.38 -2.96
CA LYS A 82 22.36 -15.69 -2.29
C LYS A 82 21.91 -15.60 -0.83
N GLU A 83 22.40 -14.60 -0.09
CA GLU A 83 22.01 -14.40 1.31
C GLU A 83 20.55 -13.98 1.46
N ILE A 84 20.04 -13.16 0.54
CA ILE A 84 18.62 -12.77 0.53
C ILE A 84 17.73 -14.00 0.37
N LEU A 85 18.05 -14.88 -0.59
CA LEU A 85 17.29 -16.09 -0.86
C LEU A 85 17.36 -17.09 0.30
N GLU A 86 18.54 -17.27 0.90
CA GLU A 86 18.75 -18.16 2.05
C GLU A 86 18.06 -17.65 3.33
N LYS A 87 18.04 -16.34 3.55
CA LYS A 87 17.53 -15.72 4.78
C LYS A 87 16.12 -15.14 4.66
N LYS A 88 15.43 -15.30 3.52
CA LYS A 88 14.14 -14.61 3.24
C LYS A 88 13.09 -14.76 4.34
N GLU A 89 12.92 -15.95 4.91
CA GLU A 89 11.94 -16.17 5.98
C GLU A 89 12.33 -15.44 7.27
N ILE A 90 13.62 -15.43 7.60
CA ILE A 90 14.16 -14.67 8.74
C ILE A 90 13.91 -13.19 8.51
N ILE A 91 14.22 -12.66 7.32
CA ILE A 91 14.04 -11.23 7.00
C ILE A 91 12.56 -10.82 7.10
N LYS A 92 11.63 -11.64 6.64
CA LYS A 92 10.18 -11.39 6.79
C LYS A 92 9.76 -11.36 8.26
N GLU A 93 10.26 -12.28 9.09
CA GLU A 93 9.95 -12.29 10.52
C GLU A 93 10.60 -11.12 11.27
N GLU A 94 11.80 -10.69 10.86
CA GLU A 94 12.44 -9.47 11.35
C GLU A 94 11.60 -8.23 11.02
N PHE A 95 11.04 -8.14 9.81
CA PHE A 95 10.14 -7.03 9.44
C PHE A 95 8.86 -7.04 10.28
N LYS A 96 8.25 -8.21 10.47
CA LYS A 96 7.09 -8.37 11.36
C LYS A 96 7.42 -7.98 12.81
N ARG A 97 8.60 -8.38 13.29
CA ARG A 97 9.07 -8.06 14.63
C ARG A 97 9.26 -6.56 14.82
N GLU A 98 9.83 -5.87 13.83
CA GLU A 98 10.04 -4.43 13.89
C GLU A 98 8.73 -3.66 14.01
N ILE A 99 7.72 -4.03 13.20
CA ILE A 99 6.41 -3.39 13.31
C ILE A 99 5.82 -3.65 14.71
N ARG A 100 5.95 -4.87 15.24
CA ARG A 100 5.46 -5.25 16.58
C ARG A 100 6.21 -4.59 17.74
N SER A 101 7.48 -4.24 17.57
CA SER A 101 8.26 -3.55 18.60
C SER A 101 7.89 -2.07 18.72
N GLN A 102 7.01 -1.56 17.87
CA GLN A 102 6.56 -0.17 17.89
C GLN A 102 5.03 -0.04 17.96
N ILE A 103 4.30 -1.01 17.39
CA ILE A 103 2.85 -0.94 17.22
C ILE A 103 2.20 -2.27 17.65
N ILE A 104 1.21 -2.19 18.54
CA ILE A 104 0.39 -3.35 18.93
C ILE A 104 -0.64 -3.63 17.84
N LEU A 105 -0.49 -4.79 17.19
CA LEU A 105 -1.29 -5.27 16.06
C LEU A 105 -1.56 -6.78 16.17
N ASP A 106 -2.72 -7.21 15.65
CA ASP A 106 -2.97 -8.62 15.40
C ASP A 106 -2.24 -9.13 14.13
N ASN A 107 -2.32 -10.44 13.91
CA ASN A 107 -1.64 -11.11 12.79
C ASN A 107 -2.11 -10.62 11.42
N ASP A 108 -3.41 -10.33 11.25
CA ASP A 108 -3.97 -9.95 9.96
C ASP A 108 -3.55 -8.51 9.57
N LEU A 109 -3.53 -7.57 10.52
CA LEU A 109 -2.99 -6.21 10.30
C LEU A 109 -1.49 -6.23 10.03
N LEU A 110 -0.75 -7.05 10.77
CA LEU A 110 0.68 -7.21 10.55
C LEU A 110 0.98 -7.76 9.16
N GLU A 111 0.18 -8.72 8.70
CA GLU A 111 0.28 -9.24 7.34
C GLU A 111 0.01 -8.14 6.30
N ILE A 112 -1.06 -7.34 6.48
CA ILE A 112 -1.35 -6.18 5.62
C ILE A 112 -0.14 -5.24 5.54
N PHE A 113 0.46 -4.85 6.66
CA PHE A 113 1.59 -3.91 6.66
C PHE A 113 2.90 -4.50 6.14
N THR A 114 3.08 -5.81 6.12
CA THR A 114 4.27 -6.39 5.46
C THR A 114 4.07 -6.60 3.96
N VAL A 115 2.82 -6.65 3.49
CA VAL A 115 2.48 -6.83 2.06
C VAL A 115 2.32 -5.52 1.33
N LEU A 116 1.80 -4.47 2.01
CA LEU A 116 1.49 -3.17 1.41
C LEU A 116 2.62 -2.57 0.55
N PRO A 117 3.92 -2.63 0.94
CA PRO A 117 5.03 -2.15 0.12
C PRO A 117 5.11 -2.81 -1.27
N PHE A 118 4.66 -4.06 -1.37
CA PHE A 118 4.75 -4.87 -2.57
C PHE A 118 3.50 -4.79 -3.45
N CYS A 119 2.45 -4.07 -3.03
CA CYS A 119 1.22 -3.87 -3.80
C CYS A 119 1.39 -2.81 -4.90
N ARG A 120 2.38 -3.05 -5.78
CA ARG A 120 2.79 -2.16 -6.86
C ARG A 120 2.98 -2.92 -8.18
N GLY A 121 2.99 -2.18 -9.28
CA GLY A 121 3.39 -2.68 -10.61
C GLY A 121 2.23 -2.79 -11.60
N ARG A 122 2.27 -3.80 -12.47
CA ARG A 122 1.34 -3.95 -13.60
C ARG A 122 0.69 -5.32 -13.61
N CYS A 123 -0.53 -5.38 -14.14
CA CYS A 123 -1.13 -6.63 -14.60
C CYS A 123 -1.71 -6.41 -15.99
N GLY A 124 -1.14 -7.10 -16.97
CA GLY A 124 -1.38 -6.80 -18.37
C GLY A 124 -0.99 -5.35 -18.71
N ARG A 125 -1.94 -4.59 -19.27
CA ARG A 125 -1.73 -3.16 -19.60
C ARG A 125 -2.06 -2.21 -18.45
N ASN A 126 -2.64 -2.70 -17.37
CA ASN A 126 -3.14 -1.87 -16.28
C ASN A 126 -2.09 -1.70 -15.19
N ARG A 127 -1.95 -0.46 -14.70
CA ARG A 127 -1.20 -0.11 -13.51
C ARG A 127 -1.99 -0.52 -12.27
N LEU A 128 -1.36 -1.30 -11.39
CA LEU A 128 -1.94 -1.82 -10.14
C LEU A 128 -1.20 -1.20 -8.96
N GLY A 129 -1.62 0.01 -8.57
CA GLY A 129 -1.30 0.58 -7.26
C GLY A 129 -2.50 0.40 -6.33
N ILE A 130 -2.24 0.01 -5.08
CA ILE A 130 -3.31 -0.07 -4.08
C ILE A 130 -3.47 1.28 -3.37
N THR A 131 -4.71 1.75 -3.27
CA THR A 131 -5.05 2.87 -2.39
C THR A 131 -5.62 2.31 -1.08
N ALA A 132 -4.96 2.56 0.03
CA ALA A 132 -5.38 2.12 1.36
C ALA A 132 -5.78 3.32 2.22
N GLN A 133 -6.70 3.12 3.16
CA GLN A 133 -7.04 4.14 4.17
C GLN A 133 -7.07 3.55 5.57
N PHE A 134 -6.38 4.23 6.50
CA PHE A 134 -6.38 3.88 7.90
C PHE A 134 -7.59 4.48 8.60
N ILE A 135 -8.38 3.62 9.23
CA ILE A 135 -9.48 3.97 10.11
C ILE A 135 -9.05 3.63 11.54
N GLY A 136 -9.13 4.57 12.46
CA GLY A 136 -8.88 4.31 13.89
C GLY A 136 -8.61 5.57 14.67
N ASP A 137 -8.59 5.44 16.00
CA ASP A 137 -8.36 6.54 16.93
C ASP A 137 -6.96 7.17 16.78
N CYS A 138 -6.81 8.38 17.33
CA CYS A 138 -5.50 9.00 17.52
C CYS A 138 -4.55 8.08 18.34
N GLY A 139 -3.26 8.12 18.05
CA GLY A 139 -2.24 7.42 18.85
C GLY A 139 -2.16 5.89 18.63
N ARG A 140 -2.76 5.34 17.56
CA ARG A 140 -2.63 3.92 17.18
C ARG A 140 -1.35 3.56 16.41
N GLY A 141 -0.41 4.51 16.27
CA GLY A 141 0.88 4.27 15.59
C GLY A 141 0.85 4.46 14.07
N LYS A 142 -0.15 5.17 13.52
CA LYS A 142 -0.24 5.45 12.06
C LYS A 142 1.02 6.14 11.53
N ASP A 143 1.50 7.16 12.24
CA ASP A 143 2.74 7.87 11.90
C ASP A 143 4.01 7.04 12.10
N MET A 144 4.04 6.18 13.12
CA MET A 144 5.18 5.29 13.37
C MET A 144 5.39 4.34 12.18
N LEU A 145 4.30 3.89 11.54
CA LEU A 145 4.39 3.05 10.36
C LEU A 145 5.07 3.78 9.18
N HIS A 146 4.78 5.08 9.00
CA HIS A 146 5.47 5.88 7.98
C HIS A 146 6.97 5.97 8.27
N GLU A 147 7.38 6.20 9.52
CA GLU A 147 8.81 6.27 9.88
C GLU A 147 9.51 4.92 9.64
N ILE A 148 8.89 3.79 10.02
CA ILE A 148 9.43 2.45 9.71
C ILE A 148 9.65 2.27 8.20
N TYR A 149 8.67 2.66 7.38
CA TYR A 149 8.80 2.49 5.92
C TYR A 149 9.84 3.42 5.31
N LYS A 150 9.99 4.63 5.85
CA LYS A 150 11.01 5.59 5.41
C LYS A 150 12.43 5.08 5.64
N ASP A 151 12.64 4.26 6.67
CA ASP A 151 13.92 3.60 6.93
C ASP A 151 14.17 2.36 6.03
N ILE A 152 13.13 1.86 5.35
CA ILE A 152 13.18 0.64 4.53
C ILE A 152 13.17 0.93 3.02
N MET A 153 12.45 1.97 2.57
CA MET A 153 12.21 2.23 1.15
C MET A 153 12.03 3.73 0.87
N ASP A 154 11.91 4.13 -0.40
CA ASP A 154 11.62 5.52 -0.75
C ASP A 154 10.17 5.87 -0.42
N SER A 155 9.92 6.11 0.87
CA SER A 155 8.66 6.58 1.42
C SER A 155 8.59 8.10 1.33
N LYS A 156 7.41 8.62 0.99
CA LYS A 156 7.10 10.06 1.03
C LYS A 156 5.84 10.26 1.86
N LYS A 157 5.85 11.27 2.73
CA LYS A 157 4.66 11.75 3.42
C LYS A 157 4.30 13.15 2.94
N VAL A 158 3.01 13.35 2.75
CA VAL A 158 2.37 14.62 2.43
C VAL A 158 1.36 14.90 3.53
N ASP A 159 1.49 16.02 4.23
CA ASP A 159 0.43 16.52 5.12
C ASP A 159 -0.46 17.48 4.35
N CYS A 160 -1.74 17.13 4.14
CA CYS A 160 -2.67 17.95 3.36
C CYS A 160 -2.89 19.37 3.92
N ARG A 161 -2.55 19.63 5.20
CA ARG A 161 -2.59 20.97 5.79
C ARG A 161 -1.52 21.89 5.20
N ASP A 162 -0.33 21.36 4.89
CA ASP A 162 0.81 22.13 4.37
C ASP A 162 0.58 22.63 2.95
N PHE A 163 -0.25 21.93 2.18
CA PHE A 163 -0.60 22.31 0.80
C PHE A 163 -1.73 23.34 0.75
N PHE A 164 -2.25 23.76 1.90
CA PHE A 164 -3.39 24.65 2.02
C PHE A 164 -3.02 25.92 2.80
N VAL A 165 -2.30 26.83 2.13
CA VAL A 165 -2.00 28.16 2.66
C VAL A 165 -2.99 29.16 2.06
N ASP A 166 -3.70 29.89 2.90
CA ASP A 166 -4.60 31.01 2.51
C ASP A 166 -5.64 30.68 1.42
N GLY A 167 -6.26 29.49 1.48
CA GLY A 167 -7.33 29.11 0.55
C GLY A 167 -6.88 28.71 -0.85
N LYS A 168 -5.57 28.58 -1.11
CA LYS A 168 -5.01 28.13 -2.39
C LYS A 168 -4.25 26.81 -2.21
N ALA A 169 -4.61 25.81 -3.01
CA ALA A 169 -3.92 24.53 -3.02
C ALA A 169 -2.57 24.64 -3.76
N ASN A 170 -1.46 24.34 -3.08
CA ASN A 170 -0.13 24.23 -3.70
C ASN A 170 0.04 22.89 -4.43
N LEU A 171 -0.74 22.67 -5.49
CA LEU A 171 -0.78 21.42 -6.25
C LEU A 171 0.55 21.08 -6.95
N LYS A 172 1.46 22.04 -7.10
CA LYS A 172 2.76 21.85 -7.76
C LYS A 172 3.67 20.95 -6.92
N GLU A 173 3.64 21.08 -5.61
CA GLU A 173 4.46 20.28 -4.71
C GLU A 173 3.95 18.84 -4.66
N LEU A 174 2.63 18.63 -4.56
CA LEU A 174 2.02 17.30 -4.68
C LEU A 174 2.37 16.64 -6.00
N LYS A 175 2.23 17.38 -7.11
CA LYS A 175 2.63 16.92 -8.44
C LYS A 175 4.08 16.45 -8.43
N THR A 176 4.98 17.25 -7.85
CA THR A 176 6.42 16.93 -7.78
C THR A 176 6.67 15.65 -6.98
N ILE A 177 5.98 15.45 -5.85
CA ILE A 177 6.12 14.24 -5.02
C ILE A 177 5.60 13.01 -5.75
N VAL A 178 4.43 13.13 -6.38
CA VAL A 178 3.82 12.04 -7.14
C VAL A 178 4.62 11.71 -8.41
N GLU A 179 5.27 12.70 -9.03
CA GLU A 179 6.16 12.54 -10.19
C GLU A 179 7.55 12.05 -9.79
N SER A 180 7.98 12.23 -8.53
CA SER A 180 9.21 11.59 -8.04
C SER A 180 9.08 10.07 -7.89
N TYR A 181 7.87 9.53 -8.08
CA TYR A 181 7.57 8.11 -8.16
C TYR A 181 8.09 7.31 -6.96
N PRO A 182 7.59 7.61 -5.74
CA PRO A 182 8.04 6.95 -4.53
C PRO A 182 7.67 5.46 -4.55
N ASP A 183 8.35 4.67 -3.71
CA ASP A 183 7.99 3.28 -3.49
C ASP A 183 6.64 3.16 -2.77
N ILE A 184 6.31 4.14 -1.92
CA ILE A 184 5.01 4.30 -1.27
C ILE A 184 4.76 5.77 -0.90
N LEU A 185 3.50 6.21 -1.03
CA LEU A 185 3.08 7.57 -0.68
C LEU A 185 2.09 7.56 0.49
N PHE A 186 2.43 8.25 1.57
CA PHE A 186 1.53 8.55 2.68
C PHE A 186 0.94 9.94 2.51
N VAL A 187 -0.37 10.04 2.71
CA VAL A 187 -1.11 11.29 2.62
C VAL A 187 -1.90 11.44 3.91
N ASP A 188 -1.47 12.39 4.73
CA ASP A 188 -2.00 12.67 6.04
C ASP A 188 -3.01 13.81 6.02
N GLU A 189 -3.92 13.79 6.99
CA GLU A 189 -4.99 14.77 7.17
C GLU A 189 -5.81 15.04 5.89
N ILE A 190 -6.05 13.99 5.10
CA ILE A 190 -6.81 14.10 3.83
C ILE A 190 -8.23 14.66 4.03
N GLY A 191 -8.77 14.56 5.26
CA GLY A 191 -10.05 15.13 5.65
C GLY A 191 -10.13 16.66 5.55
N VAL A 192 -8.99 17.36 5.50
CA VAL A 192 -8.94 18.82 5.41
C VAL A 192 -9.20 19.32 3.96
N LEU A 193 -9.17 18.43 2.96
CA LEU A 193 -9.37 18.80 1.56
C LEU A 193 -10.86 18.94 1.19
N PHE A 194 -11.29 20.17 0.92
CA PHE A 194 -12.65 20.46 0.41
C PHE A 194 -12.66 20.85 -1.07
N ASN A 195 -13.75 20.56 -1.79
CA ASN A 195 -14.10 21.10 -3.12
C ASN A 195 -13.05 20.92 -4.25
N SER A 196 -12.60 21.99 -4.90
CA SER A 196 -11.76 21.94 -6.11
C SER A 196 -10.33 21.40 -5.89
N PRO A 197 -9.63 21.74 -4.77
CA PRO A 197 -8.37 21.11 -4.36
C PRO A 197 -8.42 19.59 -4.32
N ARG A 198 -9.52 19.04 -3.82
CA ARG A 198 -9.76 17.60 -3.74
C ARG A 198 -9.79 16.93 -5.12
N ARG A 199 -10.48 17.53 -6.10
CA ARG A 199 -10.51 17.00 -7.48
C ARG A 199 -9.15 17.05 -8.15
N ALA A 200 -8.37 18.09 -7.89
CA ALA A 200 -7.02 18.18 -8.42
C ALA A 200 -6.07 17.17 -7.77
N TYR A 201 -6.20 16.95 -6.46
CA TYR A 201 -5.49 15.90 -5.73
C TYR A 201 -5.77 14.53 -6.34
N GLN A 202 -7.05 14.21 -6.58
CA GLN A 202 -7.49 12.96 -7.21
C GLN A 202 -6.84 12.70 -8.56
N LYS A 203 -6.75 13.71 -9.44
CA LYS A 203 -6.12 13.55 -10.76
C LYS A 203 -4.68 13.06 -10.68
N TYR A 204 -3.93 13.45 -9.64
CA TYR A 204 -2.55 13.02 -9.47
C TYR A 204 -2.42 11.62 -8.88
N LEU A 205 -3.38 11.19 -8.06
CA LEU A 205 -3.38 9.83 -7.51
C LEU A 205 -3.88 8.79 -8.54
N ASP A 206 -4.72 9.23 -9.48
CA ASP A 206 -5.19 8.38 -10.57
C ASP A 206 -4.05 8.02 -11.53
N ASN A 207 -4.00 6.74 -11.94
CA ASN A 207 -2.99 6.17 -12.87
C ASN A 207 -1.59 5.94 -12.28
N LYS A 208 -1.49 5.76 -10.95
CA LYS A 208 -0.25 5.35 -10.28
C LYS A 208 -0.25 3.84 -10.01
N ASP A 209 0.94 3.25 -10.10
CA ASP A 209 1.24 1.83 -9.86
C ASP A 209 2.03 1.62 -8.57
N PHE A 210 2.10 2.61 -7.68
CA PHE A 210 2.65 2.46 -6.34
C PHE A 210 1.55 2.59 -5.27
N PRO A 211 1.73 2.05 -4.06
CA PRO A 211 0.75 2.12 -2.99
C PRO A 211 0.59 3.55 -2.47
N ILE A 212 -0.66 3.94 -2.19
CA ILE A 212 -1.01 5.24 -1.60
C ILE A 212 -1.78 4.97 -0.32
N VAL A 213 -1.34 5.57 0.78
CA VAL A 213 -1.91 5.35 2.11
C VAL A 213 -2.49 6.65 2.65
N PHE A 214 -3.81 6.70 2.77
CA PHE A 214 -4.52 7.79 3.42
C PHE A 214 -4.51 7.59 4.93
N MET A 215 -4.03 8.63 5.61
CA MET A 215 -4.06 8.78 7.05
C MET A 215 -4.92 10.01 7.39
N GLY A 216 -5.53 9.93 8.55
CA GLY A 216 -6.40 10.98 9.05
C GLY A 216 -7.09 10.51 10.32
N ASN A 217 -7.56 11.48 11.09
CA ASN A 217 -8.33 11.22 12.29
C ASN A 217 -9.83 11.36 12.00
N PRO A 218 -10.66 10.66 12.80
CA PRO A 218 -12.10 10.86 12.76
C PRO A 218 -12.46 12.27 13.25
N GLU A 219 -13.65 12.74 12.88
CA GLU A 219 -14.14 14.08 13.24
C GLU A 219 -14.14 14.35 14.75
N THR A 220 -14.38 13.33 15.56
CA THR A 220 -14.46 13.41 17.02
C THR A 220 -13.19 12.93 17.74
N GLU A 221 -12.05 12.83 17.04
CA GLU A 221 -10.75 12.26 17.49
C GLU A 221 -10.79 10.77 17.87
N LYS A 222 -11.97 10.25 18.23
CA LYS A 222 -12.31 8.86 18.51
C LYS A 222 -13.46 8.44 17.63
N ILE A 223 -13.43 7.20 17.15
CA ILE A 223 -14.58 6.61 16.46
C ILE A 223 -15.42 5.89 17.50
N ASP A 224 -16.63 6.37 17.76
CA ASP A 224 -17.61 5.58 18.47
C ASP A 224 -18.32 4.63 17.50
N ILE A 225 -17.65 3.53 17.19
CA ILE A 225 -18.16 2.50 16.27
C ILE A 225 -19.42 1.85 16.82
N GLU A 226 -19.63 1.89 18.14
CA GLU A 226 -20.85 1.37 18.76
C GLU A 226 -22.08 2.23 18.44
N MET A 227 -21.88 3.50 18.10
CA MET A 227 -22.94 4.41 17.64
C MET A 227 -23.20 4.33 16.13
N CYS A 228 -22.26 3.79 15.35
CA CYS A 228 -22.40 3.69 13.90
C CYS A 228 -23.27 2.49 13.50
N SER A 229 -24.31 2.74 12.72
CA SER A 229 -25.24 1.74 12.19
C SER A 229 -24.76 1.08 10.89
N SER A 230 -23.87 1.74 10.14
CA SER A 230 -23.31 1.31 8.86
C SER A 230 -21.80 1.58 8.72
N PHE A 231 -21.17 0.97 7.72
CA PHE A 231 -19.78 1.26 7.38
C PHE A 231 -19.64 2.63 6.70
N GLU A 232 -20.65 3.07 5.97
CA GLU A 232 -20.77 4.38 5.34
C GLU A 232 -20.78 5.46 6.41
N GLU A 233 -21.50 5.25 7.50
CA GLU A 233 -21.49 6.15 8.66
C GLU A 233 -20.10 6.16 9.32
N ILE A 234 -19.42 5.02 9.41
CA ILE A 234 -18.00 4.97 9.84
C ILE A 234 -17.12 5.76 8.86
N ILE A 235 -17.27 5.59 7.54
CA ILE A 235 -16.52 6.34 6.52
C ILE A 235 -16.81 7.84 6.63
N GLU A 236 -18.07 8.23 6.81
CA GLU A 236 -18.48 9.64 6.94
C GLU A 236 -17.88 10.27 8.21
N HIS A 237 -17.92 9.56 9.34
CA HIS A 237 -17.30 10.03 10.58
C HIS A 237 -15.77 10.02 10.55
N THR A 238 -15.16 9.10 9.80
CA THR A 238 -13.70 8.93 9.75
C THR A 238 -13.03 9.73 8.65
N SER A 239 -13.81 10.16 7.66
CA SER A 239 -13.30 10.79 6.46
C SER A 239 -14.15 12.01 6.10
N LYS A 240 -13.77 13.16 6.67
CA LYS A 240 -14.17 14.48 6.13
C LYS A 240 -13.80 14.65 4.64
N SER A 241 -12.96 13.74 4.13
CA SER A 241 -12.52 13.65 2.75
C SER A 241 -13.65 13.27 1.78
N GLY A 242 -14.86 12.93 2.26
CA GLY A 242 -16.11 12.74 1.50
C GLY A 242 -16.15 11.57 0.51
N LYS A 243 -17.34 11.32 -0.06
CA LYS A 243 -17.65 10.15 -0.91
C LYS A 243 -16.68 9.87 -2.07
N SER A 244 -16.33 10.86 -2.89
CA SER A 244 -15.38 10.65 -4.02
C SER A 244 -13.93 10.26 -3.67
N ILE A 245 -13.47 10.40 -2.42
CA ILE A 245 -12.16 9.88 -1.97
C ILE A 245 -12.33 8.47 -1.41
N SER A 246 -13.35 8.27 -0.56
CA SER A 246 -13.69 6.93 -0.05
C SER A 246 -13.95 5.94 -1.16
N ASP A 247 -14.58 6.37 -2.26
CA ASP A 247 -14.82 5.51 -3.42
C ASP A 247 -13.49 4.99 -4.00
N ARG A 248 -12.40 5.77 -3.95
CA ARG A 248 -11.09 5.43 -4.53
C ARG A 248 -10.25 4.53 -3.65
N VAL A 249 -10.64 4.35 -2.39
CA VAL A 249 -9.97 3.43 -1.47
C VAL A 249 -10.25 2.00 -1.90
N ASN A 250 -9.19 1.25 -2.18
CA ASN A 250 -9.26 -0.15 -2.52
C ASN A 250 -9.23 -1.04 -1.26
N LEU A 251 -8.49 -0.61 -0.24
CA LEU A 251 -8.28 -1.34 1.01
C LEU A 251 -8.56 -0.46 2.23
N TRP A 252 -9.56 -0.84 3.01
CA TRP A 252 -9.85 -0.22 4.30
C TRP A 252 -9.13 -0.99 5.40
N ILE A 253 -8.40 -0.27 6.25
CA ILE A 253 -7.58 -0.86 7.32
C ILE A 253 -8.07 -0.28 8.63
N TYR A 254 -8.71 -1.11 9.45
CA TYR A 254 -9.28 -0.68 10.71
C TYR A 254 -8.36 -1.05 11.90
N PHE A 255 -7.93 -0.03 12.64
CA PHE A 255 -7.21 -0.16 13.90
C PHE A 255 -8.20 -0.14 15.07
N PRO A 256 -8.46 -1.28 15.72
CA PRO A 256 -9.34 -1.30 16.89
C PRO A 256 -8.73 -0.53 18.06
N PRO A 257 -9.56 0.03 18.96
CA PRO A 257 -9.11 0.62 20.21
C PRO A 257 -8.28 -0.38 21.02
N LEU A 258 -7.20 0.11 21.62
CA LEU A 258 -6.40 -0.71 22.52
C LEU A 258 -7.17 -1.06 23.79
N THR A 259 -7.09 -2.32 24.17
CA THR A 259 -7.57 -2.83 25.44
C THR A 259 -6.75 -2.28 26.60
N LEU A 260 -7.26 -2.40 27.83
CA LEU A 260 -6.56 -1.89 29.01
C LEU A 260 -5.21 -2.60 29.21
N GLU A 261 -5.15 -3.90 28.92
CA GLU A 261 -3.92 -4.70 29.00
C GLU A 261 -2.91 -4.26 27.95
N GLU A 262 -3.32 -4.10 26.69
CA GLU A 262 -2.44 -3.62 25.63
C GLU A 262 -1.92 -2.19 25.90
N LYS A 263 -2.75 -1.30 26.46
CA LYS A 263 -2.32 0.03 26.89
C LYS A 263 -1.22 -0.03 27.97
N LYS A 264 -1.26 -1.03 28.86
CA LYS A 264 -0.22 -1.24 29.88
C LYS A 264 1.06 -1.85 29.30
N GLU A 265 0.96 -2.56 28.17
CA GLU A 265 2.11 -3.13 27.48
C GLU A 265 2.83 -2.12 26.59
N LEU A 266 2.09 -1.15 26.03
CA LEU A 266 2.61 -0.17 25.06
C LEU A 266 3.90 0.56 25.52
N PRO A 267 4.05 1.03 26.77
CA PRO A 267 5.32 1.65 27.21
C PRO A 267 6.51 0.68 27.16
N LYS A 268 6.30 -0.61 27.46
CA LYS A 268 7.37 -1.62 27.42
C LYS A 268 7.85 -1.86 25.99
N ILE A 269 6.94 -1.73 25.02
CA ILE A 269 7.20 -1.85 23.59
C ILE A 269 7.97 -0.61 23.11
N ILE A 270 7.43 0.59 23.32
CA ILE A 270 8.01 1.86 22.84
C ILE A 270 9.41 2.14 23.42
N PHE A 271 9.63 1.85 24.71
CA PHE A 271 10.92 2.11 25.36
C PHE A 271 11.93 0.96 25.20
N ASN A 272 11.60 -0.07 24.42
CA ASN A 272 12.52 -1.17 24.14
C ASN A 272 13.59 -0.71 23.14
N LYS A 273 14.78 -0.38 23.64
CA LYS A 273 15.92 0.16 22.86
C LYS A 273 16.67 -0.90 22.03
N LYS A 274 15.97 -1.81 21.37
CA LYS A 274 16.64 -2.73 20.43
C LYS A 274 16.74 -2.05 19.08
N ASP A 275 17.94 -1.62 18.71
CA ASP A 275 18.24 -1.13 17.36
C ASP A 275 18.21 -2.32 16.40
N THR A 276 17.14 -2.44 15.61
CA THR A 276 17.09 -3.39 14.48
C THR A 276 17.71 -2.70 13.27
N ASN A 277 18.66 -3.36 12.60
CA ASN A 277 19.16 -2.86 11.33
C ASN A 277 18.12 -3.12 10.22
N LEU A 278 17.36 -2.08 9.87
CA LEU A 278 16.32 -2.13 8.83
C LEU A 278 16.89 -2.22 7.40
N GLY A 279 18.21 -2.06 7.25
CA GLY A 279 18.91 -2.18 5.99
C GLY A 279 18.80 -3.53 5.29
N ILE A 280 18.71 -4.59 6.08
CA ILE A 280 18.48 -5.94 5.56
C ILE A 280 17.09 -6.05 4.92
N ILE A 281 16.08 -5.44 5.56
CA ILE A 281 14.71 -5.41 5.05
C ILE A 281 14.65 -4.52 3.80
N SER A 282 15.36 -3.39 3.80
CA SER A 282 15.50 -2.51 2.64
C SER A 282 16.06 -3.26 1.43
N SER A 283 17.20 -3.96 1.61
CA SER A 283 17.84 -4.76 0.56
C SER A 283 16.90 -5.83 0.02
N TYR A 284 16.11 -6.47 0.89
CA TYR A 284 15.11 -7.46 0.52
C TYR A 284 13.99 -6.89 -0.36
N VAL A 285 13.41 -5.76 0.05
CA VAL A 285 12.34 -5.07 -0.69
C VAL A 285 12.85 -4.64 -2.07
N GLN A 286 14.03 -4.04 -2.14
CA GLN A 286 14.64 -3.60 -3.39
C GLN A 286 15.00 -4.77 -4.32
N TYR A 287 15.48 -5.89 -3.77
CA TYR A 287 15.73 -7.11 -4.54
C TYR A 287 14.43 -7.67 -5.13
N ALA A 288 13.34 -7.70 -4.35
CA ALA A 288 12.03 -8.12 -4.85
C ALA A 288 11.57 -7.25 -6.02
N PHE A 289 11.67 -5.92 -5.90
CA PHE A 289 11.23 -4.98 -6.94
C PHE A 289 12.02 -5.07 -8.23
N ARG A 290 13.31 -5.46 -8.18
CA ARG A 290 14.17 -5.58 -9.36
C ARG A 290 13.99 -6.90 -10.11
N ASN A 291 13.69 -7.97 -9.38
CA ASN A 291 13.80 -9.33 -9.93
C ASN A 291 12.48 -10.05 -10.10
N TYR A 292 11.38 -9.55 -9.52
CA TYR A 292 10.10 -10.26 -9.53
C TYR A 292 8.99 -9.43 -10.15
N ASP A 293 8.34 -10.02 -11.14
CA ASP A 293 7.09 -9.53 -11.72
C ASP A 293 6.06 -10.66 -11.84
N PRO A 294 5.44 -11.09 -10.72
CA PRO A 294 4.63 -12.30 -10.72
C PRO A 294 3.45 -12.29 -11.68
N THR A 295 3.28 -13.41 -12.38
CA THR A 295 2.16 -13.67 -13.30
C THR A 295 1.13 -14.61 -12.66
N TRP A 296 -0.09 -14.65 -13.19
CA TRP A 296 -1.17 -15.48 -12.64
C TRP A 296 -1.08 -16.91 -13.15
N THR A 297 -1.08 -17.90 -12.25
CA THR A 297 -1.30 -19.30 -12.65
C THR A 297 -2.74 -19.52 -13.09
N THR A 298 -3.00 -20.60 -13.84
CA THR A 298 -4.35 -21.00 -14.24
C THR A 298 -5.26 -21.18 -13.02
N GLU A 299 -4.76 -21.83 -11.96
CA GLU A 299 -5.51 -22.01 -10.72
C GLU A 299 -5.88 -20.67 -10.06
N ALA A 300 -4.94 -19.72 -9.98
CA ALA A 300 -5.21 -18.41 -9.41
C ALA A 300 -6.26 -17.64 -10.22
N GLN A 301 -6.24 -17.76 -11.55
CA GLN A 301 -7.25 -17.17 -12.44
C GLN A 301 -8.62 -17.81 -12.22
N GLU A 302 -8.70 -19.13 -12.10
CA GLU A 302 -9.95 -19.84 -11.80
C GLU A 302 -10.54 -19.40 -10.47
N TYR A 303 -9.72 -19.32 -9.42
CA TYR A 303 -10.16 -18.90 -8.09
C TYR A 303 -10.66 -17.46 -8.12
N PHE A 304 -9.95 -16.58 -8.81
CA PHE A 304 -10.35 -15.18 -8.96
C PHE A 304 -11.67 -15.04 -9.72
N ASN A 305 -11.86 -15.77 -10.83
CA ASN A 305 -13.11 -15.77 -11.58
C ASN A 305 -14.29 -16.26 -10.73
N LEU A 306 -14.10 -17.34 -9.97
CA LEU A 306 -15.14 -17.86 -9.08
C LEU A 306 -15.50 -16.87 -7.96
N ILE A 307 -14.52 -16.12 -7.43
CA ILE A 307 -14.78 -15.03 -6.48
C ILE A 307 -15.63 -13.93 -7.12
N LEU A 308 -15.37 -13.57 -8.38
CA LEU A 308 -16.17 -12.56 -9.10
C LEU A 308 -17.59 -13.04 -9.36
N GLU A 309 -17.77 -14.29 -9.77
CA GLU A 309 -19.10 -14.90 -9.92
C GLU A 309 -19.87 -14.93 -8.59
N ASN A 310 -19.19 -15.25 -7.48
CA ASN A 310 -19.79 -15.25 -6.17
C ASN A 310 -20.16 -13.83 -5.72
N ALA A 311 -19.33 -12.83 -6.01
CA ALA A 311 -19.63 -11.42 -5.75
C ALA A 311 -20.86 -10.96 -6.54
N GLU A 312 -20.97 -11.31 -7.83
CA GLU A 312 -22.12 -11.00 -8.66
C GLU A 312 -23.41 -11.66 -8.15
N LYS A 313 -23.37 -12.93 -7.77
CA LYS A 313 -24.51 -13.64 -7.15
C LYS A 313 -24.96 -13.00 -5.84
N LEU A 314 -24.02 -12.49 -5.05
CA LEU A 314 -24.33 -11.74 -3.82
C LEU A 314 -25.01 -10.40 -4.14
N LEU A 315 -24.50 -9.66 -5.13
CA LEU A 315 -25.07 -8.37 -5.58
C LEU A 315 -26.48 -8.54 -6.15
N ASN A 316 -26.72 -9.60 -6.93
CA ASN A 316 -28.03 -9.88 -7.54
C ASN A 316 -29.03 -10.50 -6.55
N GLY A 317 -28.62 -10.75 -5.30
CA GLY A 317 -29.47 -11.38 -4.27
C GLY A 317 -29.76 -12.86 -4.51
N GLU A 318 -29.11 -13.48 -5.51
CA GLU A 318 -29.18 -14.92 -5.82
C GLU A 318 -28.54 -15.76 -4.72
N ARG A 319 -27.61 -15.17 -3.98
CA ARG A 319 -26.97 -15.76 -2.80
C ARG A 319 -27.28 -14.92 -1.57
N LYS A 320 -27.94 -15.51 -0.57
CA LYS A 320 -28.18 -14.86 0.72
C LYS A 320 -27.02 -15.17 1.67
N THR A 321 -26.19 -14.17 2.00
CA THR A 321 -25.33 -14.26 3.18
C THR A 321 -26.16 -14.51 4.42
N TYR A 322 -25.87 -15.60 5.11
CA TYR A 322 -26.57 -16.00 6.31
C TYR A 322 -25.73 -15.59 7.51
N TYR A 323 -26.16 -14.56 8.23
CA TYR A 323 -25.63 -14.26 9.55
C TYR A 323 -26.29 -15.20 10.56
N PRO A 324 -25.58 -16.18 11.15
CA PRO A 324 -26.12 -16.87 12.31
C PRO A 324 -26.21 -15.85 13.44
N GLY A 325 -27.42 -15.40 13.78
CA GLY A 325 -27.65 -14.64 15.01
C GLY A 325 -27.01 -15.41 16.16
N LYS A 326 -26.04 -14.79 16.85
CA LYS A 326 -25.25 -15.43 17.91
C LYS A 326 -26.17 -16.25 18.84
N LYS A 327 -26.08 -17.58 18.78
CA LYS A 327 -26.48 -18.42 19.92
C LYS A 327 -25.55 -18.05 21.06
N LYS A 328 -26.13 -17.63 22.19
CA LYS A 328 -25.44 -17.39 23.47
C LYS A 328 -24.48 -18.54 23.76
N LYS A 329 -23.19 -18.33 23.58
CA LYS A 329 -22.14 -19.00 24.35
C LYS A 329 -21.41 -17.90 25.10
N GLU A 330 -21.29 -18.09 26.41
CA GLU A 330 -20.59 -17.22 27.35
C GLU A 330 -19.12 -17.15 26.94
N THR A 331 -18.79 -16.19 26.09
CA THR A 331 -17.42 -15.69 25.95
C THR A 331 -17.12 -14.75 27.12
N PRO A 332 -15.94 -14.84 27.75
CA PRO A 332 -15.55 -13.94 28.83
C PRO A 332 -15.65 -12.50 28.35
N GLU A 333 -16.23 -11.65 29.19
CA GLU A 333 -16.70 -10.29 28.97
C GLU A 333 -15.79 -9.44 28.06
N ARG A 334 -16.01 -9.53 26.74
CA ARG A 334 -15.57 -8.57 25.74
C ARG A 334 -16.47 -8.68 24.53
N TYR A 335 -17.11 -7.57 24.18
CA TYR A 335 -17.95 -7.36 23.00
C TYR A 335 -19.35 -8.01 23.01
N ILE A 336 -20.22 -7.45 23.86
CA ILE A 336 -21.66 -7.54 23.66
C ILE A 336 -22.08 -6.29 22.89
N LEU A 337 -22.19 -6.40 21.56
CA LEU A 337 -23.01 -5.53 20.72
C LEU A 337 -24.47 -5.62 21.21
N ARG A 338 -24.84 -4.80 22.20
CA ARG A 338 -26.22 -4.55 22.61
C ARG A 338 -26.70 -3.30 21.90
N GLY A 339 -27.24 -3.46 20.69
CA GLY A 339 -27.77 -2.32 19.95
C GLY A 339 -28.54 -2.71 18.71
N LYS A 340 -29.87 -2.82 18.86
CA LYS A 340 -30.96 -2.79 17.85
C LYS A 340 -30.86 -3.75 16.65
N ARG A 341 -31.92 -4.55 16.49
CA ARG A 341 -32.30 -5.23 15.23
C ARG A 341 -32.53 -4.18 14.14
N GLY A 342 -31.47 -3.67 13.52
CA GLY A 342 -31.56 -2.96 12.25
C GLY A 342 -31.82 -3.97 11.13
N ASN A 343 -32.72 -3.64 10.20
CA ASN A 343 -33.05 -4.48 9.06
C ASN A 343 -31.79 -4.83 8.27
N LEU A 344 -31.57 -6.12 8.00
CA LEU A 344 -30.45 -6.63 7.21
C LEU A 344 -30.34 -5.98 5.82
N SER A 345 -31.43 -5.45 5.27
CA SER A 345 -31.44 -4.78 3.97
C SER A 345 -30.52 -3.55 3.90
N GLU A 346 -30.40 -2.76 4.96
CA GLU A 346 -29.53 -1.57 4.97
C GLU A 346 -28.05 -1.93 5.10
N LYS A 347 -27.70 -2.92 5.93
CA LYS A 347 -26.31 -3.40 6.06
C LYS A 347 -25.78 -4.10 4.79
N TRP A 348 -26.68 -4.62 3.96
CA TRP A 348 -26.35 -5.24 2.67
C TRP A 348 -26.07 -4.23 1.56
N ILE A 349 -26.81 -3.11 1.50
CA ILE A 349 -26.57 -2.00 0.57
C ILE A 349 -25.12 -1.46 0.73
N ASN A 350 -24.60 -1.52 1.95
CA ASN A 350 -23.28 -1.04 2.33
C ASN A 350 -22.11 -1.93 1.88
N LEU A 351 -22.39 -3.21 1.60
CA LEU A 351 -21.41 -4.15 1.06
C LEU A 351 -21.27 -4.06 -0.45
N HIS A 352 -22.33 -3.61 -1.15
CA HIS A 352 -22.37 -3.52 -2.60
C HIS A 352 -21.23 -2.62 -3.11
N SER A 353 -21.02 -1.46 -2.49
CA SER A 353 -19.95 -0.51 -2.84
C SER A 353 -18.53 -1.10 -2.77
N HIS A 354 -18.30 -2.15 -1.98
CA HIS A 354 -16.99 -2.76 -1.78
C HIS A 354 -16.72 -4.03 -2.59
N ILE A 355 -17.77 -4.65 -3.13
CA ILE A 355 -17.69 -5.82 -4.02
C ILE A 355 -18.03 -5.47 -5.48
N GLU A 356 -18.57 -4.28 -5.74
CA GLU A 356 -18.91 -3.81 -7.08
C GLU A 356 -17.71 -3.17 -7.81
N GLY A 357 -17.51 -3.57 -9.06
CA GLY A 357 -16.69 -2.85 -10.03
C GLY A 357 -15.17 -3.10 -9.97
N ALA A 358 -14.45 -2.31 -10.77
CA ALA A 358 -13.02 -2.50 -11.02
C ALA A 358 -12.12 -2.36 -9.79
N ARG A 359 -12.57 -1.66 -8.75
CA ARG A 359 -11.77 -1.40 -7.55
C ARG A 359 -11.71 -2.62 -6.61
N PHE A 360 -12.78 -3.41 -6.56
CA PHE A 360 -12.77 -4.71 -5.91
C PHE A 360 -11.68 -5.60 -6.53
N MET A 361 -11.69 -5.70 -7.86
CA MET A 361 -10.69 -6.45 -8.63
C MET A 361 -9.26 -5.94 -8.38
N ILE A 362 -9.02 -4.63 -8.52
CA ILE A 362 -7.70 -4.02 -8.29
C ILE A 362 -7.16 -4.34 -6.89
N SER A 363 -8.01 -4.28 -5.86
CA SER A 363 -7.61 -4.60 -4.49
C SER A 363 -7.10 -6.04 -4.37
N ILE A 364 -7.86 -7.01 -4.88
CA ILE A 364 -7.49 -8.42 -4.79
C ILE A 364 -6.24 -8.71 -5.61
N MET A 365 -6.19 -8.20 -6.83
CA MET A 365 -5.04 -8.38 -7.71
C MET A 365 -3.76 -7.77 -7.11
N SER A 366 -3.85 -6.57 -6.54
CA SER A 366 -2.68 -5.87 -5.96
C SER A 366 -2.18 -6.57 -4.69
N ILE A 367 -3.08 -7.07 -3.83
CA ILE A 367 -2.69 -7.79 -2.60
C ILE A 367 -2.12 -9.18 -2.96
N ALA A 368 -2.77 -9.94 -3.84
CA ALA A 368 -2.30 -11.27 -4.25
C ALA A 368 -0.92 -11.19 -4.91
N ARG A 369 -0.71 -10.19 -5.77
CA ARG A 369 0.59 -9.88 -6.33
C ARG A 369 1.62 -9.51 -5.26
N GLY A 370 1.24 -8.62 -4.34
CA GLY A 370 2.11 -8.20 -3.24
C GLY A 370 2.55 -9.37 -2.37
N LEU A 371 1.67 -10.33 -2.11
CA LEU A 371 1.99 -11.59 -1.41
C LEU A 371 3.03 -12.42 -2.18
N ALA A 372 2.85 -12.60 -3.49
CA ALA A 372 3.80 -13.33 -4.32
C ALA A 372 5.18 -12.63 -4.40
N MET A 373 5.20 -11.31 -4.59
CA MET A 373 6.42 -10.51 -4.62
C MET A 373 7.15 -10.55 -3.28
N ARG A 374 6.44 -10.38 -2.16
CA ARG A 374 7.00 -10.48 -0.82
C ARG A 374 7.59 -11.87 -0.56
N ASP A 375 7.06 -12.93 -1.16
CA ASP A 375 7.60 -14.28 -1.00
C ASP A 375 8.71 -14.63 -2.03
N LEU A 376 9.09 -13.66 -2.86
CA LEU A 376 10.05 -13.81 -3.96
C LEU A 376 9.60 -14.92 -4.93
N ARG A 377 8.34 -14.86 -5.38
CA ARG A 377 7.74 -15.79 -6.34
C ARG A 377 7.41 -15.09 -7.66
N ASN A 378 7.67 -15.79 -8.76
CA ASN A 378 7.31 -15.36 -10.13
C ASN A 378 5.86 -15.68 -10.50
N GLU A 379 5.12 -16.34 -9.61
CA GLU A 379 3.75 -16.77 -9.85
C GLU A 379 2.85 -16.45 -8.66
N ILE A 380 1.67 -15.91 -8.98
CA ILE A 380 0.54 -15.73 -8.08
C ILE A 380 -0.24 -17.05 -8.07
N LEU A 381 -0.35 -17.66 -6.90
CA LEU A 381 -1.01 -18.94 -6.68
C LEU A 381 -2.44 -18.75 -6.16
N GLY A 382 -3.29 -19.77 -6.25
CA GLY A 382 -4.66 -19.72 -5.75
C GLY A 382 -4.74 -19.33 -4.26
N ARG A 383 -3.77 -19.76 -3.44
CA ARG A 383 -3.68 -19.37 -2.03
C ARG A 383 -3.46 -17.86 -1.81
N ASP A 384 -2.81 -17.17 -2.74
CA ASP A 384 -2.56 -15.73 -2.62
C ASP A 384 -3.84 -14.94 -2.88
N VAL A 385 -4.68 -15.44 -3.80
CA VAL A 385 -6.01 -14.87 -4.09
C VAL A 385 -6.92 -15.02 -2.88
N LEU A 386 -6.94 -16.20 -2.25
CA LEU A 386 -7.72 -16.43 -1.03
C LEU A 386 -7.24 -15.55 0.11
N LYS A 387 -5.92 -15.45 0.33
CA LYS A 387 -5.38 -14.59 1.38
C LYS A 387 -5.66 -13.11 1.09
N ALA A 388 -5.64 -12.68 -0.18
CA ALA A 388 -6.01 -11.32 -0.56
C ALA A 388 -7.45 -10.96 -0.20
N ILE A 389 -8.41 -11.91 -0.33
CA ILE A 389 -9.80 -11.71 0.12
C ILE A 389 -9.87 -11.55 1.63
N GLU A 390 -9.16 -12.40 2.39
CA GLU A 390 -9.11 -12.30 3.85
C GLU A 390 -8.58 -10.93 4.29
N LEU A 391 -7.46 -10.49 3.73
CA LEU A 391 -6.86 -9.20 4.08
C LEU A 391 -7.72 -8.02 3.63
N LYS A 392 -8.38 -8.11 2.47
CA LYS A 392 -9.27 -7.05 1.97
C LYS A 392 -10.45 -6.80 2.92
N PHE A 393 -11.01 -7.86 3.49
CA PHE A 393 -12.20 -7.79 4.33
C PHE A 393 -11.93 -7.96 5.83
N ASP A 394 -10.65 -7.93 6.23
CA ASP A 394 -10.25 -7.96 7.64
C ASP A 394 -10.94 -6.85 8.46
N PHE A 395 -11.11 -5.65 7.88
CA PHE A 395 -11.83 -4.57 8.54
C PHE A 395 -13.28 -4.95 8.87
N LEU A 396 -14.00 -5.62 7.96
CA LEU A 396 -15.38 -6.07 8.22
C LEU A 396 -15.40 -7.17 9.28
N LYS A 397 -14.45 -8.10 9.22
CA LYS A 397 -14.31 -9.16 10.23
C LYS A 397 -14.12 -8.55 11.62
N LYS A 398 -13.35 -7.47 11.74
CA LYS A 398 -13.12 -6.75 13.01
C LYS A 398 -14.31 -5.93 13.47
N LEU A 399 -14.99 -5.25 12.55
CA LEU A 399 -16.17 -4.44 12.86
C LEU A 399 -17.38 -5.30 13.26
N TYR A 400 -17.61 -6.40 12.55
CA TYR A 400 -18.82 -7.21 12.70
C TYR A 400 -18.59 -8.55 13.42
N GLY A 401 -17.34 -8.93 13.67
CA GLY A 401 -16.97 -10.16 14.37
C GLY A 401 -17.31 -11.43 13.59
N SER A 402 -17.38 -11.36 12.26
CA SER A 402 -17.78 -12.50 11.41
C SER A 402 -17.05 -12.50 10.07
N ASP A 403 -16.73 -13.71 9.60
CA ASP A 403 -16.05 -14.03 8.34
C ASP A 403 -17.02 -14.49 7.24
N TYR A 404 -18.34 -14.35 7.43
CA TYR A 404 -19.36 -14.85 6.51
C TYR A 404 -19.16 -14.36 5.06
N LEU A 405 -18.79 -13.08 4.87
CA LEU A 405 -18.57 -12.52 3.53
C LEU A 405 -17.39 -13.20 2.84
N ILE A 406 -16.31 -13.46 3.58
CA ILE A 406 -15.16 -14.18 3.05
C ILE A 406 -15.62 -15.57 2.62
N ARG A 407 -16.35 -16.30 3.47
CA ARG A 407 -16.86 -17.64 3.15
C ARG A 407 -17.79 -17.66 1.94
N ASP A 408 -18.67 -16.68 1.81
CA ASP A 408 -19.60 -16.60 0.68
C ASP A 408 -18.87 -16.27 -0.64
N LEU A 409 -17.83 -15.43 -0.58
CA LEU A 409 -16.98 -15.10 -1.72
C LEU A 409 -16.06 -16.28 -2.11
N THR A 410 -15.56 -17.05 -1.14
CA THR A 410 -14.67 -18.21 -1.38
C THR A 410 -15.43 -19.52 -1.58
N PHE A 411 -16.76 -19.50 -1.54
CA PHE A 411 -17.56 -20.70 -1.66
C PHE A 411 -17.29 -21.44 -2.97
N GLY A 412 -17.22 -22.78 -2.87
CA GLY A 412 -16.91 -23.66 -3.99
C GLY A 412 -15.42 -23.86 -4.21
N ILE A 413 -14.57 -22.93 -3.76
CA ILE A 413 -13.11 -23.09 -3.76
C ILE A 413 -12.68 -24.01 -2.61
N GLU A 414 -13.22 -23.80 -1.41
CA GLU A 414 -12.93 -24.64 -0.24
C GLU A 414 -13.38 -26.09 -0.43
N ASN A 415 -14.46 -26.31 -1.19
CA ASN A 415 -14.96 -27.64 -1.53
C ASN A 415 -14.07 -28.37 -2.56
N LYS A 416 -13.43 -27.65 -3.49
CA LYS A 416 -12.44 -28.24 -4.42
C LYS A 416 -11.21 -28.78 -3.67
N LYS A 417 -10.71 -28.04 -2.68
CA LYS A 417 -9.56 -28.48 -1.86
C LYS A 417 -9.81 -29.77 -1.06
N ILE A 418 -11.04 -29.99 -0.59
CA ILE A 418 -11.40 -31.20 0.16
C ILE A 418 -11.45 -32.43 -0.76
N LEU A 419 -11.85 -32.25 -2.03
CA LEU A 419 -11.93 -33.34 -3.01
C LEU A 419 -10.55 -33.75 -3.55
N GLU A 420 -9.59 -32.83 -3.65
CA GLU A 420 -8.22 -33.15 -4.12
C GLU A 420 -7.35 -33.86 -3.07
N VAL A 421 -7.70 -33.78 -1.77
CA VAL A 421 -6.98 -34.51 -0.69
C VAL A 421 -7.49 -35.96 -0.54
N HIS A 422 -8.58 -36.33 -1.23
CA HIS A 422 -9.21 -37.65 -1.16
C HIS A 422 -9.19 -38.44 -2.46
N VAL A 423 -8.28 -38.09 -3.40
CA VAL A 423 -7.96 -38.91 -4.58
C VAL A 423 -6.56 -39.50 -4.46
#